data_AF-A0AAW4U0N8-F1
#
_entry.id   AF-A0AAW4U0N8-F1
#
_cell.length_a   1.000
_cell.length_b   1.000
_cell.length_c   1.000
_cell.angle_alpha   90.00
_cell.angle_beta   90.00
_cell.angle_gamma   90.00
#
_symmetry.space_group_name_H-M   'P 1'
#
loop_
_entity.id
_entity.type
_entity.pdbx_description
1 polymer ?
#
loop_
_entity_poly.entity_id
_entity_poly.type
_entity_poly.pdbx_seq_one_letter_code
_entity_poly.pdbx_strand_id
1 'polypeptide(L)' 'MNKERCRRMEKLGKMTQAGKKVLPDMSEKGFNIDIDILEALKKDEIVWANFHKFPYYINVYA' A
#
# COMPACT_ATOMS: atom_id res chain seq x y z
N MET A 1 5.19 0.56 -6.48
CA MET A 1 5.89 1.51 -5.59
C MET A 1 5.36 1.37 -4.18
N ASN A 2 6.22 1.36 -3.15
CA ASN A 2 5.78 1.29 -1.76
C ASN A 2 5.26 2.66 -1.27
N LYS A 3 3.93 2.85 -1.24
CA LYS A 3 3.28 4.10 -0.82
C LYS A 3 3.59 4.47 0.63
N GLU A 4 3.70 3.49 1.52
CA GLU A 4 4.01 3.73 2.94
C GLU A 4 5.43 4.25 3.15
N ARG A 5 6.38 3.84 2.31
CA ARG A 5 7.72 4.44 2.31
C ARG A 5 7.64 5.93 2.02
N CYS A 6 6.83 6.35 1.05
CA CYS A 6 6.64 7.76 0.70
C CYS A 6 6.01 8.54 1.86
N ARG A 7 4.92 8.03 2.46
CA ARG A 7 4.26 8.62 3.64
C ARG A 7 5.24 8.79 4.81
N ARG A 8 6.07 7.77 5.07
CA ARG A 8 7.12 7.83 6.10
C ARG A 8 8.18 8.88 5.81
N MET A 9 8.60 9.05 4.54
CA MET A 9 9.57 10.09 4.19
C MET A 9 9.00 11.49 4.41
N GLU A 10 7.71 11.70 4.14
CA GLU A 10 7.05 12.97 4.47
C GLU A 10 7.03 13.22 5.97
N LYS A 11 6.60 12.23 6.76
CA LYS A 11 6.57 12.32 8.24
C LYS A 11 7.95 12.61 8.84
N LEU A 12 9.00 12.04 8.28
CA LEU A 12 10.38 12.26 8.74
C LEU A 12 11.01 13.56 8.23
N GLY A 13 10.29 14.36 7.42
CA GLY A 13 10.86 15.56 6.79
C GLY A 13 11.94 15.27 5.74
N LYS A 14 12.03 14.02 5.28
CA LYS A 14 13.02 13.57 4.28
C LYS A 14 12.50 13.57 2.84
N MET A 15 11.19 13.78 2.65
CA MET A 15 10.61 13.91 1.33
C MET A 15 10.97 15.27 0.70
N THR A 16 11.54 15.24 -0.50
CA THR A 16 11.86 16.45 -1.26
C THR A 16 10.74 16.80 -2.24
N GLN A 17 10.71 18.04 -2.73
CA GLN A 17 9.73 18.44 -3.75
C GLN A 17 9.92 17.68 -5.07
N ALA A 18 11.17 17.40 -5.45
CA ALA A 18 11.46 16.55 -6.61
C ALA A 18 10.90 15.13 -6.42
N GLY A 19 11.03 14.56 -5.21
CA GLY A 19 10.43 13.28 -4.86
C GLY A 19 8.91 13.28 -4.94
N LYS A 20 8.25 14.34 -4.45
CA LYS A 20 6.78 14.48 -4.54
C LYS A 20 6.27 14.52 -5.98
N LYS A 21 6.97 15.23 -6.87
CA LYS A 21 6.57 15.39 -8.27
C LYS A 21 6.51 14.08 -9.07
N VAL A 22 7.25 13.06 -8.64
CA VAL A 22 7.28 11.75 -9.32
C VAL A 22 6.41 10.69 -8.64
N LEU A 23 5.66 11.06 -7.60
CA LEU A 23 4.72 10.13 -6.98
C LEU A 23 3.53 9.84 -7.91
N PRO A 24 3.08 8.58 -8.01
CA PRO A 24 1.84 8.21 -8.66
C PRO A 24 0.66 8.65 -7.78
N ASP A 25 -0.56 8.26 -8.16
CA ASP A 25 -1.71 8.45 -7.30
C ASP A 25 -1.50 7.76 -5.93
N MET A 26 -1.37 8.60 -4.90
CA MET A 26 -1.17 8.20 -3.51
C MET A 26 -2.48 7.95 -2.76
N SER A 27 -3.63 8.15 -3.42
CA SER A 27 -4.95 7.81 -2.89
C SER A 27 -5.11 6.29 -2.69
N GLU A 28 -6.07 5.92 -1.84
CA GLU A 28 -6.46 4.52 -1.64
C GLU A 28 -6.97 3.88 -2.94
N LYS A 29 -7.62 4.66 -3.80
CA LYS A 29 -8.16 4.20 -5.09
C LYS A 29 -7.06 3.82 -6.09
N GLY A 30 -5.85 4.33 -5.91
CA GLY A 30 -4.70 4.02 -6.76
C GLY A 30 -3.98 2.72 -6.39
N PHE A 31 -4.53 1.88 -5.49
CA PHE A 31 -3.95 0.56 -5.19
C PHE A 31 -4.75 -0.53 -5.88
N ASN A 32 -4.09 -1.27 -6.77
CA ASN A 32 -4.62 -2.49 -7.38
C ASN A 32 -3.65 -3.64 -7.08
N ILE A 33 -4.18 -4.78 -6.67
CA ILE A 33 -3.40 -6.02 -6.55
C ILE A 33 -3.16 -6.53 -7.97
N ASP A 34 -1.92 -6.89 -8.30
CA ASP A 34 -1.62 -7.52 -9.58
C ASP A 34 -2.44 -8.81 -9.73
N ILE A 35 -2.90 -9.08 -10.94
CA ILE A 35 -3.87 -10.15 -11.19
C ILE A 35 -3.28 -11.52 -10.87
N ASP A 36 -1.99 -11.72 -11.17
CA ASP A 36 -1.27 -12.96 -10.88
C ASP A 36 -1.14 -13.20 -9.36
N ILE A 37 -0.87 -12.14 -8.58
CA ILE A 37 -0.85 -12.17 -7.12
C ILE A 37 -2.24 -12.47 -6.57
N LEU A 38 -3.28 -11.82 -7.10
CA LEU A 38 -4.65 -12.02 -6.65
C LEU A 38 -5.11 -13.46 -6.89
N GLU A 39 -4.80 -14.02 -8.06
CA GLU A 39 -5.08 -15.40 -8.42
C GLU A 39 -4.32 -16.38 -7.50
N ALA A 40 -3.03 -16.13 -7.27
CA ALA A 40 -2.23 -16.94 -6.36
C ALA A 40 -2.78 -16.93 -4.91
N LEU A 41 -3.23 -15.77 -4.42
CA LEU A 41 -3.85 -15.62 -3.10
C LEU A 41 -5.15 -16.41 -2.98
N LYS A 42 -5.99 -16.41 -4.03
CA LYS A 42 -7.30 -17.08 -4.04
C LYS A 42 -7.22 -18.59 -4.28
N LYS A 43 -6.10 -19.08 -4.82
CA LYS A 43 -5.91 -20.50 -5.14
C LYS A 43 -5.91 -21.41 -3.90
N ASP A 44 -5.51 -20.88 -2.75
CA ASP A 44 -5.49 -21.60 -1.48
C ASP A 44 -6.43 -20.91 -0.49
N GLU A 45 -7.44 -21.63 -0.01
CA GLU A 45 -8.48 -21.08 0.88
C GLU A 45 -7.91 -20.63 2.24
N ILE A 46 -6.89 -21.31 2.76
CA ILE A 46 -6.24 -20.95 4.02
C ILE A 46 -5.42 -19.67 3.84
N VAL A 47 -4.69 -19.55 2.72
CA VAL A 47 -3.95 -18.34 2.37
C VAL A 47 -4.91 -17.16 2.20
N TRP A 48 -6.01 -17.35 1.47
CA TRP A 48 -7.01 -16.31 1.27
C TRP A 48 -7.66 -15.86 2.58
N ALA A 49 -8.02 -16.81 3.45
CA ALA A 49 -8.58 -16.54 4.77
C ALA A 49 -7.58 -15.79 5.66
N ASN A 50 -6.29 -16.13 5.61
CA ASN A 50 -5.26 -15.44 6.35
C ASN A 50 -5.02 -14.02 5.82
N PHE A 51 -5.07 -13.82 4.49
CA PHE A 51 -4.97 -12.51 3.88
C PHE A 51 -6.08 -11.56 4.36
N HIS A 52 -7.31 -12.05 4.53
CA HIS A 52 -8.44 -11.26 5.05
C HIS A 52 -8.33 -10.92 6.54
N LYS A 53 -7.45 -11.59 7.29
CA LYS A 53 -7.20 -11.30 8.70
C LYS A 53 -6.18 -10.19 8.91
N PHE A 54 -5.51 -9.71 7.86
CA PHE A 54 -4.61 -8.58 8.01
C PHE A 54 -5.39 -7.37 8.52
N PRO A 55 -4.85 -6.65 9.52
CA PRO A 55 -5.52 -5.48 10.05
C PRO A 55 -5.60 -4.41 8.96
N TYR A 56 -6.72 -3.67 8.95
CA TYR A 56 -6.77 -2.43 8.19
C TYR A 56 -5.69 -1.49 8.73
N TYR A 57 -4.92 -0.87 7.85
CA TYR A 57 -3.96 0.14 8.28
C TYR A 57 -4.76 1.39 8.71
N ILE A 58 -5.08 1.49 9.99
CA ILE A 58 -5.64 2.72 10.55
C ILE A 58 -4.50 3.73 10.59
N ASN A 59 -4.61 4.76 9.77
CA ASN A 59 -3.74 5.92 9.86
C ASN A 59 -4.14 6.67 11.15
N VAL A 60 -3.53 6.32 12.29
CA VAL A 60 -3.92 6.82 13.64
C VAL A 60 -3.66 8.33 13.82
N TYR A 61 -3.21 9.02 12.77
CA TYR A 61 -2.87 10.45 12.81
C TYR A 61 -3.25 11.08 11.45
N ALA A 62 -4.55 11.22 11.21
CA ALA A 62 -5.05 12.22 10.27
C ALA A 62 -5.07 13.58 10.97
#